data_AF-A0A914RKK0-F1
#
_entry.id   AF-A0A914RKK0-F1
#
_cell.length_a   1.000
_cell.length_b   1.000
_cell.length_c   1.000
_cell.angle_alpha   90.00
_cell.angle_beta   90.00
_cell.angle_gamma   90.00
#
_symmetry.space_group_name_H-M   'P 1'
#
loop_
_entity.id
_entity.type
_entity.pdbx_description
1 polymer ?
#
loop_
_entity_poly.entity_id
_entity_poly.type
_entity_poly.pdbx_seq_one_letter_code
_entity_poly.pdbx_strand_id
1 'polypeptide(L)'
;PYYQRNKPHICSFFVKGECKRGEECPYRLVNFLILFFRSISSRFQHEKPSDPDDPLSHQNMRDRYYGNNDPVADKLLNRAKAMPVLQPPEDTTITTLYVGDLGPAGTITEADLR
;
A
#
# COMPACT_ATOMS: atom_id res chain seq x y z
N PRO A 1 -6.23 -10.25 3.28
CA PRO A 1 -6.48 -10.16 1.81
C PRO A 1 -6.71 -8.70 1.38
N TYR A 2 -6.18 -8.30 0.22
CA TYR A 2 -6.27 -6.90 -0.24
C TYR A 2 -7.51 -6.68 -1.13
N TYR A 3 -8.69 -6.62 -0.51
CA TYR A 3 -9.99 -6.54 -1.19
C TYR A 3 -10.22 -5.24 -1.97
N GLN A 4 -9.40 -4.21 -1.77
CA GLN A 4 -9.46 -2.97 -2.54
C GLN A 4 -9.22 -3.19 -4.04
N ARG A 5 -8.52 -4.26 -4.44
CA ARG A 5 -8.33 -4.66 -5.86
C ARG A 5 -9.62 -5.14 -6.53
N ASN A 6 -10.57 -5.67 -5.77
CA ASN A 6 -11.82 -6.24 -6.29
C ASN A 6 -12.91 -5.17 -6.50
N LYS A 7 -12.62 -3.92 -6.13
CA LYS A 7 -13.57 -2.82 -6.28
C LYS A 7 -13.76 -2.50 -7.78
N PRO A 8 -14.96 -2.10 -8.20
CA PRO A 8 -15.21 -1.70 -9.59
C PRO A 8 -14.37 -0.48 -9.98
N HIS A 9 -14.06 -0.38 -11.27
CA HIS A 9 -13.40 0.78 -11.87
C HIS A 9 -14.25 2.05 -11.75
N ILE A 10 -13.61 3.20 -11.94
CA ILE A 10 -14.27 4.52 -11.87
C ILE A 10 -15.15 4.73 -13.10
N CYS A 11 -16.35 5.28 -12.90
CA CYS A 11 -17.25 5.62 -13.99
C CYS A 11 -16.71 6.83 -14.79
N SER A 12 -16.22 6.60 -16.01
CA SER A 12 -15.71 7.67 -16.88
C SER A 12 -16.79 8.70 -17.27
N PHE A 13 -18.04 8.28 -17.46
CA PHE A 13 -19.17 9.17 -17.74
C PHE A 13 -19.56 10.04 -16.54
N PHE A 14 -19.37 9.54 -15.32
CA PHE A 14 -19.62 10.32 -14.11
C PHE A 14 -18.55 11.40 -13.93
N VAL A 15 -17.28 11.07 -14.21
CA VAL A 15 -16.17 12.05 -14.21
C VAL A 15 -16.41 13.19 -15.22
N LYS A 16 -17.07 12.90 -16.34
CA LYS A 16 -17.46 13.91 -17.36
C LYS A 16 -18.76 14.65 -17.06
N GLY A 17 -19.55 14.22 -16.06
CA GLY A 17 -20.85 14.81 -15.72
C GLY A 17 -22.03 14.34 -16.58
N GLU A 18 -21.87 13.29 -17.39
CA GLU A 18 -22.88 12.81 -18.36
C GLU A 18 -23.54 11.48 -17.93
N CYS A 19 -23.22 10.97 -16.74
CA CYS A 19 -23.78 9.71 -16.24
C CYS A 19 -25.26 9.84 -15.89
N LYS A 20 -26.14 9.23 -16.70
CA LYS A 20 -27.60 9.22 -16.48
C LYS A 20 -28.09 8.08 -15.58
N ARG A 21 -27.20 7.20 -15.10
CA ARG A 21 -27.53 5.98 -14.33
C ARG A 21 -27.66 6.21 -12.82
N GLY A 22 -27.21 7.36 -12.33
CA GLY A 22 -27.30 7.72 -10.90
C GLY A 22 -26.77 6.63 -9.97
N GLU A 23 -27.59 6.23 -9.00
CA GLU A 23 -27.28 5.23 -7.96
C GLU A 23 -27.31 3.78 -8.48
N GLU A 24 -27.85 3.53 -9.67
CA GLU A 24 -27.88 2.20 -10.30
C GLU A 24 -26.58 1.88 -11.07
N CYS A 25 -25.61 2.80 -11.06
CA CYS A 25 -24.35 2.61 -11.76
C CYS A 25 -23.44 1.61 -11.00
N PRO A 26 -23.06 0.46 -11.61
CA PRO A 26 -22.19 -0.54 -10.98
C PRO A 26 -20.73 -0.09 -10.91
N TYR A 27 -20.38 0.98 -11.63
CA TYR A 27 -19.06 1.60 -11.59
C TYR A 27 -18.96 2.57 -10.43
N ARG A 28 -17.76 2.72 -9.87
CA ARG A 28 -17.53 3.60 -8.72
C ARG A 28 -17.77 5.07 -9.09
N LEU A 29 -18.53 5.76 -8.25
CA LEU A 29 -18.75 7.20 -8.30
C LEU A 29 -17.69 7.90 -7.43
N VAL A 30 -16.98 8.88 -7.99
CA VAL A 30 -15.96 9.67 -7.27
C VAL A 30 -16.48 11.10 -7.11
N ASN A 31 -16.78 11.51 -5.88
CA ASN A 31 -17.32 12.84 -5.58
C ASN A 31 -16.26 13.92 -5.85
N PHE A 32 -16.52 14.81 -6.82
CA PHE A 32 -15.63 15.93 -7.13
C PHE A 32 -15.95 17.19 -6.31
N LEU A 33 -17.12 17.25 -5.68
CA LEU A 33 -17.55 18.34 -4.80
C LEU A 33 -18.57 17.76 -3.83
N ILE A 34 -18.44 18.03 -2.53
CA ILE A 34 -19.50 18.38 -1.56
C ILE A 34 -18.82 18.43 -0.19
N LEU A 35 -18.20 19.58 0.10
CA LEU A 35 -17.99 20.06 1.47
C LEU A 35 -19.14 20.98 1.91
N PHE A 36 -20.30 20.99 1.23
CA PHE A 36 -21.31 22.03 1.43
C PHE A 36 -22.76 21.62 1.77
N PHE A 37 -23.14 20.34 1.80
CA PHE A 37 -24.49 19.97 2.25
C PHE A 37 -24.49 18.79 3.24
N ARG A 38 -24.57 19.13 4.53
CA ARG A 38 -24.87 18.22 5.64
C ARG A 38 -26.34 17.77 5.60
N SER A 39 -26.73 16.80 4.77
CA SER A 39 -28.04 16.14 4.95
C SER A 39 -28.27 14.78 4.25
N ILE A 40 -27.41 14.28 3.37
CA ILE A 40 -27.70 13.00 2.66
C ILE A 40 -26.79 11.89 3.18
N SER A 41 -27.41 10.93 3.87
CA SER A 41 -26.84 9.70 4.45
C SER A 41 -26.38 8.68 3.40
N SER A 42 -25.49 9.06 2.49
CA SER A 42 -24.71 8.08 1.75
C SER A 42 -23.29 8.59 1.55
N ARG A 43 -22.43 8.19 2.48
CA ARG A 43 -20.98 8.43 2.45
C ARG A 43 -20.38 7.59 1.32
N PHE A 44 -20.43 8.11 0.09
CA PHE A 44 -19.70 7.55 -1.05
C PHE A 44 -18.20 7.85 -0.91
N GLN A 45 -17.53 7.10 -0.04
CA GLN A 45 -16.07 7.10 0.11
C GLN A 45 -15.45 6.18 -0.96
N HIS A 46 -14.79 6.77 -1.96
CA HIS A 46 -13.32 6.76 -2.07
C HIS A 46 -12.85 7.50 -3.33
N GLU A 47 -12.15 8.60 -3.05
CA GLU A 47 -10.99 9.23 -3.71
C GLU A 47 -11.05 9.63 -5.19
N LYS A 48 -10.48 10.82 -5.43
CA LYS A 48 -10.01 11.32 -6.74
C LYS A 48 -9.35 10.16 -7.50
N PRO A 49 -9.57 10.04 -8.82
CA PRO A 49 -8.75 9.16 -9.64
C PRO A 49 -7.27 9.35 -9.28
N SER A 50 -6.50 8.25 -9.27
CA SER A 50 -5.04 8.36 -9.12
C SER A 50 -4.52 9.42 -10.08
N ASP A 51 -3.73 10.34 -9.55
CA ASP A 51 -3.22 11.46 -10.32
C ASP A 51 -2.45 10.92 -11.52
N PRO A 52 -2.72 11.37 -12.77
CA PRO A 52 -1.90 10.95 -13.91
C PRO A 52 -0.41 11.24 -13.70
N ASP A 53 -0.07 12.23 -12.88
CA ASP A 53 1.32 12.57 -12.54
C ASP A 53 1.94 11.63 -11.48
N ASP A 54 1.15 10.75 -10.85
CA ASP A 54 1.67 9.73 -9.93
C ASP A 54 2.36 8.62 -10.74
N PRO A 55 3.66 8.31 -10.51
CA PRO A 55 4.34 7.20 -11.18
C PRO A 55 3.66 5.84 -10.96
N LEU A 56 2.81 5.70 -9.92
CA LEU A 56 2.00 4.50 -9.69
C LEU A 56 0.78 4.38 -10.62
N SER A 57 0.45 5.41 -11.40
CA SER A 57 -0.69 5.40 -12.34
C SER A 57 -0.36 4.68 -13.65
N HIS A 58 0.92 4.66 -14.04
CA HIS A 58 1.42 4.00 -15.25
C HIS A 58 1.80 2.54 -14.96
N GLN A 59 0.83 1.64 -15.04
CA GLN A 59 1.03 0.20 -14.81
C GLN A 59 0.73 -0.64 -16.05
N ASN A 60 1.74 -0.85 -16.90
CA ASN A 60 1.64 -1.72 -18.07
C ASN A 60 1.64 -3.21 -17.66
N MET A 61 0.74 -4.02 -18.22
CA MET A 61 0.65 -5.45 -17.92
C MET A 61 1.92 -6.23 -18.31
N ARG A 62 2.56 -5.85 -19.42
CA ARG A 62 3.77 -6.55 -19.90
C ARG A 62 4.93 -6.35 -18.94
N ASP A 63 5.16 -5.11 -18.58
CA ASP A 63 6.21 -4.67 -17.66
C ASP A 63 6.06 -5.31 -16.28
N ARG A 64 4.83 -5.34 -15.75
CA ARG A 64 4.49 -6.02 -14.50
C ARG A 64 4.63 -7.55 -14.54
N TYR A 65 4.46 -8.17 -15.71
CA TYR A 65 4.61 -9.62 -15.87
C TYR A 65 6.08 -10.03 -15.97
N TYR A 66 6.87 -9.29 -16.75
CA TYR A 66 8.29 -9.59 -16.94
C TYR A 66 9.20 -8.99 -15.86
N GLY A 67 8.66 -8.14 -14.98
CA GLY A 67 9.41 -7.52 -13.87
C GLY A 67 10.30 -6.36 -14.31
N ASN A 68 9.96 -5.71 -15.43
CA ASN A 68 10.69 -4.54 -15.93
C ASN A 68 9.93 -3.27 -15.55
N ASN A 69 10.61 -2.24 -15.02
CA ASN A 69 10.05 -0.91 -14.74
C ASN A 69 8.67 -0.92 -14.03
N ASP A 70 8.47 -1.81 -13.03
CA ASP A 70 7.23 -1.84 -12.25
C ASP A 70 7.32 -0.85 -11.07
N PRO A 71 6.57 0.28 -11.08
CA PRO A 71 6.64 1.28 -10.03
C PRO A 71 6.17 0.74 -8.68
N VAL A 72 5.33 -0.29 -8.66
CA VAL A 72 4.89 -0.93 -7.41
C VAL A 72 6.04 -1.73 -6.82
N ALA A 73 6.76 -2.50 -7.64
CA ALA A 73 7.93 -3.27 -7.21
C ALA A 73 9.02 -2.35 -6.66
N ASP A 74 9.34 -1.26 -7.37
CA ASP A 74 10.33 -0.28 -6.92
C ASP A 74 9.97 0.34 -5.58
N LYS A 75 8.69 0.67 -5.35
CA LYS A 75 8.22 1.17 -4.06
C LYS A 75 8.40 0.14 -2.95
N LEU A 76 8.16 -1.13 -3.22
CA LEU A 76 8.38 -2.22 -2.25
C LEU A 76 9.86 -2.41 -1.96
N LEU A 77 10.72 -2.37 -2.98
CA LEU A 77 12.17 -2.47 -2.83
C LEU A 77 12.74 -1.28 -2.04
N ASN A 78 12.26 -0.07 -2.29
CA ASN A 78 12.69 1.11 -1.54
C ASN A 78 12.27 1.03 -0.06
N ARG A 79 11.09 0.50 0.24
CA ARG A 79 10.71 0.18 1.62
C ARG A 79 11.60 -0.90 2.22
N ALA A 80 11.94 -1.93 1.45
CA ALA A 80 12.81 -3.00 1.92
C ALA A 80 14.22 -2.50 2.24
N LYS A 81 14.76 -1.58 1.44
CA LYS A 81 16.04 -0.91 1.70
C LYS A 81 16.02 -0.05 2.97
N ALA A 82 14.86 0.51 3.33
CA ALA A 82 14.69 1.30 4.54
C ALA A 82 14.45 0.46 5.80
N MET A 83 14.30 -0.87 5.67
CA MET A 83 14.19 -1.74 6.84
C MET A 83 15.54 -1.78 7.58
N PRO A 84 15.53 -1.90 8.92
CA PRO A 84 16.76 -2.06 9.68
C PRO A 84 17.49 -3.33 9.23
N VAL A 85 18.71 -3.16 8.72
CA VAL A 85 19.60 -4.25 8.30
C VAL A 85 20.76 -4.33 9.30
N LEU A 86 21.16 -5.55 9.62
CA LEU A 86 22.36 -5.79 10.43
C LEU A 86 23.59 -5.33 9.66
N GLN A 87 24.42 -4.51 10.31
CA GLN A 87 25.71 -4.12 9.75
C GLN A 87 26.74 -5.21 10.07
N PRO A 88 27.63 -5.56 9.14
CA PRO A 88 28.73 -6.44 9.44
C PRO A 88 29.63 -5.80 10.52
N PRO A 89 30.25 -6.61 11.41
CA PRO A 89 31.18 -6.09 12.41
C PRO A 89 32.42 -5.49 11.73
N GLU A 90 33.04 -4.49 12.36
CA GLU A 90 34.27 -3.87 11.86
C GLU A 90 35.44 -4.87 11.80
N ASP A 91 35.49 -5.80 12.76
CA ASP A 91 36.46 -6.89 12.82
C ASP A 91 35.79 -8.23 12.51
N THR A 92 36.32 -8.91 11.49
CA THR A 92 35.84 -10.22 11.02
C THR A 92 36.04 -11.37 12.03
N THR A 93 36.89 -11.20 13.05
CA THR A 93 37.13 -12.23 14.08
C THR A 93 36.08 -12.22 15.20
N ILE A 94 35.32 -11.13 15.33
CA ILE A 94 34.33 -10.98 16.38
C ILE A 94 33.10 -11.81 16.04
N THR A 95 32.85 -12.84 16.85
CA THR A 95 31.65 -13.68 16.78
C THR A 95 30.76 -13.52 18.01
N THR A 96 31.03 -12.51 18.84
CA THR A 96 30.22 -12.22 20.04
C THR A 96 28.87 -11.63 19.61
N LEU A 97 27.78 -12.22 20.10
CA LEU A 97 26.41 -11.75 19.84
C LEU A 97 25.88 -11.03 21.07
N TYR A 98 25.42 -9.78 20.89
CA TYR A 98 24.66 -9.07 21.91
C TYR A 98 23.16 -9.33 21.70
N VAL A 99 22.51 -9.92 22.70
CA VAL A 99 21.08 -10.22 22.68
C VAL A 99 20.38 -9.35 23.72
N GLY A 100 19.53 -8.43 23.24
CA GLY A 100 18.70 -7.56 24.09
C GLY A 100 17.30 -8.14 24.28
N ASP A 101 16.54 -7.53 25.21
CA ASP A 101 15.11 -7.79 25.43
C ASP A 101 14.73 -9.26 25.71
N LEU A 102 15.50 -9.94 26.57
CA LEU A 102 15.23 -11.33 26.99
C LEU A 102 14.04 -11.49 27.96
N GLY A 103 13.30 -10.42 28.23
CA GLY A 103 12.20 -10.40 29.18
C GLY A 103 12.65 -10.45 30.65
N PRO A 104 11.69 -10.59 31.60
CA PRO A 104 12.01 -10.66 33.02
C PRO A 104 12.71 -11.96 33.38
N ALA A 105 13.53 -11.89 34.43
CA ALA A 105 14.36 -13.00 34.91
C ALA A 105 13.53 -14.29 35.10
N GLY A 106 13.97 -15.37 34.44
CA GLY A 106 13.35 -16.70 34.52
C GLY A 106 12.33 -17.03 33.42
N THR A 107 12.04 -16.12 32.48
CA THR A 107 11.13 -16.42 31.34
C THR A 107 11.80 -17.27 30.27
N ILE A 108 13.07 -16.99 29.99
CA ILE A 108 13.90 -17.70 29.01
C ILE A 108 15.14 -18.19 29.75
N THR A 109 15.51 -19.45 29.56
CA THR A 109 16.70 -20.05 30.17
C THR A 109 17.82 -20.22 29.14
N GLU A 110 19.06 -20.40 29.60
CA GLU A 110 20.20 -20.67 28.71
C GLU A 110 19.95 -21.92 27.84
N ALA A 111 19.29 -22.93 28.41
CA ALA A 111 18.96 -24.16 27.70
C ALA A 111 18.00 -23.94 26.51
N ASP A 112 17.22 -22.85 26.51
CA ASP A 112 16.32 -22.50 25.41
C ASP A 112 17.03 -21.74 24.28
N LEU A 113 18.20 -21.15 24.56
CA LEU A 113 18.99 -20.33 23.62
C LEU A 113 20.17 -21.08 22.99
N ARG A 114 20.54 -22.24 23.54
CA ARG A 114 21.67 -23.07 23.12
C ARG A 114 21.26 -24.09 22.05
#